data_AF-A0A2N5A799-F1
#
_entry.id   AF-A0A2N5A799-F1
#
_cell.length_a   1.000
_cell.length_b   1.000
_cell.length_c   1.000
_cell.angle_alpha   90.00
_cell.angle_beta   90.00
_cell.angle_gamma   90.00
#
_symmetry.space_group_name_H-M   'P 1'
#
loop_
_entity.id
_entity.type
_entity.pdbx_description
1 polymer ?
#
loop_
_entity_poly.entity_id
_entity_poly.type
_entity_poly.pdbx_seq_one_letter_code
_entity_poly.pdbx_strand_id
1 'polypeptide(L)'
;MSTSPSVIRRFVEYYAGLDAQPPAALAALYHPDATLSDPFGQHQGLFAIQRYFTHLLANVEQCRFTIDTPLCDGQRFAVTWT
;
A
#
# COMPACT_ATOMS: atom_id res chain seq x y z
N MET A 1 -0.37 11.75 17.18
CA MET A 1 -0.24 10.71 16.15
C MET A 1 0.78 10.99 15.03
N SER A 2 1.10 12.25 14.68
CA SER A 2 1.38 12.71 13.28
C SER A 2 2.00 11.68 12.34
N THR A 3 1.34 11.42 11.19
CA THR A 3 1.85 10.50 10.16
C THR A 3 3.28 10.91 9.82
N SER A 4 4.23 10.05 10.20
CA SER A 4 5.64 10.39 10.06
C SER A 4 5.99 10.53 8.57
N PRO A 5 6.77 11.53 8.15
CA PRO A 5 7.28 11.61 6.78
C PRO A 5 7.92 10.31 6.29
N SER A 6 8.47 9.50 7.21
CA SER A 6 9.04 8.19 6.91
C SER A 6 8.03 7.14 6.44
N VAL A 7 6.78 7.14 6.94
CA VAL A 7 5.78 6.14 6.53
C VAL A 7 5.23 6.44 5.14
N ILE A 8 5.01 7.72 4.85
CA ILE A 8 4.56 8.19 3.54
C ILE A 8 5.62 7.87 2.48
N ARG A 9 6.91 8.09 2.79
CA ARG A 9 8.01 7.72 1.90
C ARG A 9 8.02 6.22 1.58
N ARG A 10 7.91 5.36 2.61
CA ARG A 10 7.86 3.90 2.40
C ARG A 10 6.64 3.49 1.58
N PHE A 11 5.50 4.14 1.79
CA PHE A 11 4.30 3.90 1.01
C PHE A 11 4.57 4.21 -0.47
N VAL A 12 5.14 5.37 -0.77
CA VAL A 12 5.49 5.76 -2.14
C VAL A 12 6.47 4.77 -2.76
N GLU A 13 7.54 4.41 -2.05
CA GLU A 13 8.56 3.47 -2.55
C GLU A 13 7.97 2.08 -2.83
N TYR A 14 7.09 1.58 -1.95
CA TYR A 14 6.45 0.27 -2.12
C TYR A 14 5.48 0.25 -3.31
N TYR A 15 4.58 1.24 -3.38
CA TYR A 15 3.53 1.26 -4.41
C TYR A 15 4.05 1.68 -5.79
N ALA A 16 5.14 2.45 -5.89
CA ALA A 16 5.72 2.82 -7.19
C ALA A 16 6.30 1.63 -7.96
N GLY A 17 6.75 0.59 -7.25
CA GLY A 17 7.30 -0.65 -7.81
C GLY A 17 6.57 -1.89 -7.33
N LEU A 18 5.24 -1.82 -7.25
CA LEU A 18 4.39 -2.82 -6.61
C LEU A 18 4.60 -4.25 -7.16
N ASP A 19 4.81 -4.38 -8.47
CA ASP A 19 5.09 -5.66 -9.15
C ASP A 19 6.37 -6.35 -8.66
N ALA A 20 7.37 -5.58 -8.25
CA ALA A 20 8.67 -6.07 -7.80
C ALA A 20 8.78 -6.23 -6.28
N GLN A 21 7.77 -5.81 -5.50
CA GLN A 21 7.82 -5.85 -4.05
C GLN A 21 7.20 -7.13 -3.48
N PRO A 22 7.88 -7.82 -2.54
CA PRO A 22 7.29 -8.98 -1.89
C PRO A 22 6.14 -8.55 -0.97
N PRO A 23 5.02 -9.29 -0.92
CA PRO A 23 3.91 -9.01 0.00
C PRO A 23 4.35 -8.96 1.48
N ALA A 24 5.44 -9.64 1.86
CA ALA A 24 6.01 -9.55 3.20
C ALA A 24 6.37 -8.11 3.61
N ALA A 25 6.77 -7.24 2.66
CA ALA A 25 7.12 -5.85 2.94
C ALA A 25 5.90 -4.99 3.36
N LEU A 26 4.66 -5.46 3.13
CA LEU A 26 3.45 -4.82 3.63
C LEU A 26 3.42 -4.70 5.16
N ALA A 27 4.14 -5.57 5.88
CA ALA A 27 4.26 -5.50 7.34
C ALA A 27 4.94 -4.21 7.84
N ALA A 28 5.71 -3.53 6.98
CA ALA A 28 6.33 -2.25 7.31
C ALA A 28 5.39 -1.04 7.08
N LEU A 29 4.25 -1.25 6.43
CA LEU A 29 3.25 -0.23 6.09
C LEU A 29 1.93 -0.40 6.85
N TYR A 30 1.48 -1.63 7.02
CA TYR A 30 0.19 -1.97 7.60
C TYR A 30 0.33 -2.53 9.01
N HIS A 31 -0.51 -2.02 9.90
CA HIS A 31 -0.70 -2.60 11.24
C HIS A 31 -1.23 -4.04 11.14
N PRO A 32 -0.92 -4.95 12.08
CA PRO A 32 -1.46 -6.31 12.11
C PRO A 32 -2.99 -6.40 11.94
N ASP A 33 -3.72 -5.42 12.47
CA ASP A 33 -5.19 -5.32 12.41
C ASP A 33 -5.71 -4.32 11.36
N ALA A 34 -4.85 -3.90 10.41
CA ALA A 34 -5.24 -2.93 9.39
C ALA A 34 -6.41 -3.43 8.52
N THR A 35 -7.24 -2.52 8.04
CA THR A 35 -8.29 -2.82 7.06
C THR A 35 -7.93 -2.16 5.75
N LEU A 36 -7.86 -2.96 4.68
CA LEU A 36 -7.77 -2.47 3.31
C LEU A 36 -9.14 -2.59 2.65
N SER A 37 -9.63 -1.49 2.07
CA SER A 37 -10.86 -1.48 1.29
C SER A 37 -10.51 -1.15 -0.16
N ASP A 38 -10.98 -1.96 -1.09
CA ASP A 38 -10.89 -1.73 -2.52
C ASP A 38 -12.30 -1.80 -3.15
N PRO A 39 -12.44 -1.60 -4.48
CA PRO A 39 -13.74 -1.73 -5.14
C PRO A 39 -14.37 -3.14 -5.09
N PHE A 40 -13.60 -4.18 -4.78
CA PHE A 40 -14.04 -5.58 -4.75
C PHE A 40 -14.45 -6.06 -3.34
N GLY A 41 -13.98 -5.41 -2.28
CA GLY A 41 -14.34 -5.73 -0.91
C GLY A 41 -13.40 -5.14 0.15
N GLN A 42 -13.44 -5.76 1.34
CA GLN A 42 -12.60 -5.40 2.48
C GLN A 42 -11.74 -6.58 2.93
N HIS A 43 -10.49 -6.29 3.23
CA HIS A 43 -9.50 -7.25 3.73
C HIS A 43 -9.04 -6.82 5.11
N GLN A 44 -9.39 -7.63 6.13
CA GLN A 44 -9.10 -7.32 7.52
C GLN A 44 -7.90 -8.11 8.03
N GLY A 45 -6.92 -7.39 8.55
CA GLY A 45 -5.68 -7.91 9.10
C GLY A 45 -4.58 -8.07 8.05
N LEU A 46 -3.33 -7.95 8.51
CA LEU A 46 -2.14 -7.97 7.67
C LEU A 46 -2.05 -9.25 6.82
N PHE A 47 -2.41 -10.41 7.39
CA PHE A 47 -2.40 -11.67 6.64
C PHE A 47 -3.40 -11.67 5.47
N ALA A 48 -4.61 -11.12 5.67
CA ALA A 48 -5.60 -11.03 4.61
C ALA A 48 -5.15 -10.06 3.50
N ILE A 49 -4.55 -8.93 3.88
CA ILE A 49 -3.98 -7.94 2.95
C ILE A 49 -2.85 -8.56 2.13
N GLN A 50 -1.92 -9.27 2.78
CA GLN A 50 -0.82 -9.96 2.09
C GLN A 50 -1.33 -10.99 1.09
N ARG A 51 -2.28 -11.85 1.51
CA ARG A 51 -2.91 -12.84 0.63
C ARG A 51 -3.60 -12.19 -0.56
N TYR A 52 -4.29 -11.08 -0.33
CA TYR A 52 -4.94 -10.31 -1.38
C TYR A 52 -3.92 -9.82 -2.43
N PHE A 53 -2.83 -9.16 -2.01
CA PHE A 53 -1.80 -8.71 -2.94
C PHE A 53 -1.10 -9.85 -3.68
N THR A 54 -0.84 -10.99 -3.01
CA THR A 54 -0.30 -12.19 -3.67
C THR A 54 -1.18 -12.64 -4.82
N HIS A 55 -2.51 -12.63 -4.66
CA HIS A 55 -3.43 -13.01 -5.73
C HIS A 55 -3.60 -11.90 -6.78
N LEU A 56 -3.68 -10.64 -6.36
CA LEU A 56 -3.83 -9.49 -7.24
C LEU A 56 -2.69 -9.40 -8.27
N LEU A 57 -1.46 -9.67 -7.83
CA LEU A 57 -0.26 -9.55 -8.65
C LEU A 57 0.17 -10.86 -9.32
N ALA A 58 -0.52 -11.99 -9.06
CA ALA A 58 -0.10 -13.32 -9.53
C ALA A 58 0.06 -13.42 -11.06
N ASN A 59 -0.70 -12.64 -11.82
CA ASN A 59 -0.67 -12.62 -13.29
C ASN A 59 -0.23 -11.26 -13.85
N VAL A 60 0.35 -10.40 -13.03
CA VAL A 60 0.84 -9.09 -13.46
C VAL A 60 2.30 -9.24 -13.87
N GLU A 61 2.61 -9.01 -15.15
CA GLU A 61 4.00 -9.03 -15.64
C GLU A 61 4.76 -7.75 -15.24
N GLN A 62 4.11 -6.60 -15.35
CA GLN A 62 4.67 -5.31 -14.95
C GLN A 62 3.57 -4.32 -14.58
N CYS A 63 3.74 -3.57 -13.48
CA CYS A 63 2.92 -2.41 -13.16
C CYS A 63 3.76 -1.31 -12.52
N ARG A 64 3.59 -0.08 -12.99
CA ARG A 64 4.35 1.09 -12.55
C ARG A 64 3.39 2.20 -12.22
N PHE A 65 3.64 2.85 -11.10
CA PHE A 65 2.84 3.94 -10.61
C PHE A 65 3.73 5.17 -10.41
N THR A 66 3.43 6.26 -11.08
CA THR A 66 4.03 7.56 -10.79
C THR A 66 3.18 8.22 -9.72
N ILE A 67 3.59 8.09 -8.46
CA ILE A 67 2.84 8.62 -7.33
C ILE A 67 3.12 10.12 -7.19
N ASP A 68 2.06 10.92 -7.22
CA ASP A 68 2.12 12.37 -7.06
C ASP A 68 2.47 12.78 -5.63
N THR A 69 2.66 14.09 -5.42
CA THR A 69 2.95 14.63 -4.08
C THR A 69 1.81 14.28 -3.11
N PRO A 70 2.09 13.58 -1.99
CA PRO A 70 1.06 13.19 -1.04
C PRO A 70 0.37 14.39 -0.38
N LEU A 71 -0.96 14.37 -0.38
CA LEU A 71 -1.79 15.32 0.33
C LEU A 71 -1.90 14.87 1.79
N CYS A 72 -1.42 15.66 2.75
CA CYS A 72 -1.37 15.28 4.16
C CYS A 72 -2.32 16.15 5.00
N ASP A 73 -3.12 15.51 5.86
CA ASP A 73 -3.99 16.15 6.85
C ASP A 73 -3.92 15.41 8.19
N GLY A 74 -3.15 15.96 9.13
CA GLY A 74 -2.97 15.41 10.47
C GLY A 74 -2.36 13.99 10.49
N GLN A 75 -3.21 12.98 10.63
CA GLN A 75 -2.85 11.54 10.65
C GLN A 75 -3.14 10.81 9.36
N ARG A 76 -3.68 11.54 8.38
CA ARG A 76 -4.21 11.00 7.15
C ARG A 76 -3.39 11.53 6.01
N PHE A 77 -3.25 10.72 4.99
CA PHE A 77 -2.71 11.17 3.73
C PHE A 77 -3.47 10.50 2.59
N ALA A 78 -3.47 11.17 1.44
CA ALA A 78 -3.98 10.66 0.19
C ALA A 78 -2.93 10.87 -0.89
N VAL A 79 -2.92 10.00 -1.89
CA VAL A 79 -2.06 10.13 -3.06
C VAL A 79 -2.91 9.96 -4.32
N THR A 80 -2.48 10.60 -5.39
CA THR A 80 -2.90 10.32 -6.76
C THR A 80 -1.73 9.69 -7.51
N TRP A 81 -2.01 9.01 -8.61
CA TRP A 81 -0.98 8.37 -9.43
C TRP A 81 -1.40 8.33 -10.90
N THR A 82 -0.39 8.22 -11.78
CA THR A 82 -0.54 7.94 -13.21
C THR A 82 0.28 6.72 -13.64
#